data_AF-A0AAX3ZYP3-F1
#
_entry.id   AF-A0AAX3ZYP3-F1
#
_cell.length_a   1.000
_cell.length_b   1.000
_cell.length_c   1.000
_cell.angle_alpha   90.00
_cell.angle_beta   90.00
_cell.angle_gamma   90.00
#
_symmetry.space_group_name_H-M   'P 1'
#
loop_
_entity.id
_entity.type
_entity.pdbx_description
1 polymer ?
#
loop_
_entity_poly.entity_id
_entity_poly.type
_entity_poly.pdbx_seq_one_letter_code
_entity_poly.pdbx_strand_id
1 'polypeptide(L)' 'MNDHQLITTLLGEAAQLPAEDQRAWRWATEALALAGAAELHILVEEAEGIRGRITHDVTYTWCAGVPGADISTKSFWCT' A
#
# COMPACT_ATOMS: atom_id res chain seq x y z
N MET A 1 -11.72 -21.49 5.68
CA MET A 1 -11.63 -20.02 5.58
C MET A 1 -11.63 -19.71 4.09
N ASN A 2 -12.50 -18.81 3.60
CA ASN A 2 -12.59 -18.50 2.17
C ASN A 2 -11.37 -17.64 1.77
N ASP A 3 -10.77 -17.89 0.61
CA ASP A 3 -9.64 -17.13 0.06
C ASP A 3 -9.92 -15.63 0.07
N HIS A 4 -11.15 -15.23 -0.27
CA HIS A 4 -11.58 -13.84 -0.19
C HIS A 4 -11.43 -13.26 1.22
N GLN A 5 -11.83 -14.00 2.26
CA GLN A 5 -11.74 -13.51 3.65
C GLN A 5 -10.29 -13.34 4.07
N LEU A 6 -9.44 -14.33 3.76
CA LEU A 6 -8.01 -14.28 4.08
C LEU A 6 -7.34 -13.07 3.40
N ILE A 7 -7.61 -12.85 2.12
CA ILE A 7 -7.06 -11.73 1.35
C ILE A 7 -7.54 -10.40 1.94
N THR A 8 -8.84 -10.26 2.22
CA THR A 8 -9.36 -9.02 2.82
C THR A 8 -8.80 -8.74 4.21
N THR A 9 -8.50 -9.78 5.00
CA THR A 9 -7.82 -9.61 6.29
C THR A 9 -6.41 -9.06 6.08
N LEU A 10 -5.62 -9.63 5.17
CA LEU A 10 -4.28 -9.13 4.86
C LEU A 10 -4.29 -7.68 4.37
N LEU A 11 -5.25 -7.32 3.51
CA LEU A 11 -5.41 -5.94 3.03
C LEU A 11 -5.79 -4.98 4.16
N GLY A 12 -6.72 -5.37 5.03
CA GLY A 12 -7.12 -4.57 6.19
C GLY A 12 -5.95 -4.31 7.15
N GLU A 13 -5.18 -5.35 7.45
CA GLU A 13 -3.98 -5.26 8.28
C GLU A 13 -2.91 -4.37 7.64
N ALA A 14 -2.66 -4.52 6.33
CA ALA A 14 -1.72 -3.68 5.59
C ALA A 14 -2.14 -2.20 5.52
N ALA A 15 -3.44 -1.94 5.40
CA ALA A 15 -3.99 -0.58 5.34
C ALA A 15 -3.87 0.17 6.67
N GLN A 16 -3.91 -0.53 7.80
CA GLN A 16 -3.90 0.09 9.13
C GLN A 16 -2.51 0.33 9.70
N LEU A 17 -1.51 -0.41 9.23
CA LEU A 17 -0.13 -0.21 9.69
C LEU A 17 0.49 1.07 9.10
N PRO A 18 1.40 1.73 9.86
CA PRO A 18 2.25 2.77 9.32
C PRO A 18 3.03 2.27 8.11
N ALA A 19 3.27 3.13 7.12
CA ALA A 19 3.95 2.75 5.89
C ALA A 19 5.40 2.29 6.14
N GLU A 20 6.04 2.81 7.18
CA GLU A 20 7.40 2.44 7.60
C GLU A 20 7.47 1.04 8.23
N ASP A 21 6.32 0.50 8.67
CA ASP A 21 6.26 -0.87 9.16
C ASP A 21 6.35 -1.84 7.98
N GLN A 22 7.46 -2.56 7.90
CA GLN A 22 7.73 -3.54 6.84
C GLN A 22 6.62 -4.60 6.69
N ARG A 23 5.83 -4.85 7.74
CA ARG A 23 4.69 -5.76 7.69
C ARG A 23 3.59 -5.24 6.75
N ALA A 24 3.38 -3.92 6.67
CA ALA A 24 2.40 -3.33 5.77
C ALA A 24 2.69 -3.71 4.31
N TRP A 25 3.94 -3.52 3.87
CA TRP A 25 4.37 -3.88 2.52
C TRP A 25 4.27 -5.38 2.25
N ARG A 26 4.73 -6.19 3.23
CA ARG A 26 4.71 -7.65 3.13
C ARG A 26 3.29 -8.17 2.96
N TRP A 27 2.36 -7.74 3.79
CA TRP A 27 0.97 -8.18 3.75
C TRP A 27 0.24 -7.71 2.50
N ALA A 28 0.48 -6.48 2.02
CA ALA A 28 -0.08 -6.02 0.75
C ALA A 28 0.47 -6.83 -0.45
N THR A 29 1.74 -7.23 -0.41
CA THR A 29 2.36 -8.08 -1.45
C THR A 29 1.78 -9.49 -1.43
N GLU A 30 1.59 -10.07 -0.24
CA GLU A 30 0.98 -11.39 -0.07
C GLU A 30 -0.47 -11.40 -0.54
N ALA A 31 -1.25 -10.38 -0.17
CA ALA A 31 -2.62 -10.20 -0.64
C ALA A 31 -2.70 -10.08 -2.16
N LEU A 32 -1.79 -9.33 -2.79
CA LEU A 32 -1.72 -9.20 -4.25
C LEU A 32 -1.47 -10.56 -4.93
N ALA A 33 -0.51 -11.34 -4.44
CA ALA A 33 -0.19 -12.64 -5.01
C ALA A 33 -1.38 -13.61 -4.91
N LEU A 34 -2.05 -13.63 -3.76
CA LEU A 34 -3.21 -14.48 -3.51
C LEU A 34 -4.43 -14.05 -4.33
N ALA A 35 -4.71 -12.75 -4.41
CA ALA A 35 -5.80 -12.21 -5.23
C ALA A 35 -5.58 -12.51 -6.73
N GLY A 36 -4.34 -12.39 -7.21
CA GLY A 36 -3.98 -12.76 -8.57
C GLY A 36 -4.16 -14.25 -8.85
N ALA A 37 -3.73 -15.12 -7.93
CA ALA A 37 -3.91 -16.57 -8.06
C ALA A 37 -5.38 -17.01 -8.03
N ALA A 38 -6.23 -16.27 -7.30
CA ALA A 38 -7.67 -16.53 -7.21
C ALA A 38 -8.51 -15.78 -8.27
N GLU A 39 -7.88 -15.06 -9.20
CA GLU A 39 -8.54 -14.24 -10.22
C GLU A 39 -9.55 -13.20 -9.65
N LEU A 40 -9.30 -12.72 -8.43
CA LEU A 40 -10.14 -11.75 -7.75
C LEU A 40 -9.68 -10.33 -8.10
N HIS A 41 -10.03 -9.86 -9.30
CA HIS A 41 -9.53 -8.60 -9.86
C HIS A 41 -9.73 -7.37 -8.97
N ILE A 42 -10.88 -7.24 -8.29
CA ILE A 42 -11.14 -6.13 -7.37
C ILE A 42 -10.11 -6.11 -6.23
N LEU A 43 -9.74 -7.28 -5.69
CA LEU A 43 -8.77 -7.36 -4.60
C LEU A 43 -7.32 -7.17 -5.09
N VAL A 44 -7.05 -7.44 -6.37
CA VAL A 44 -5.76 -7.08 -7.00
C VAL A 44 -5.62 -5.56 -7.03
N GLU A 45 -6.63 -4.84 -7.53
CA GLU A 45 -6.61 -3.37 -7.59
C GLU A 45 -6.44 -2.73 -6.20
N GLU A 46 -7.15 -3.25 -5.19
CA GLU A 46 -7.02 -2.81 -3.80
C GLU A 46 -5.60 -3.03 -3.26
N ALA A 47 -5.00 -4.21 -3.51
CA ALA A 47 -3.64 -4.53 -3.07
C ALA A 47 -2.60 -3.61 -3.73
N GLU A 48 -2.78 -3.32 -5.02
CA GLU A 48 -1.93 -2.36 -5.75
C GLU A 48 -2.08 -0.94 -5.21
N GLY A 49 -3.30 -0.50 -4.90
CA GLY A 49 -3.58 0.79 -4.28
C GLY A 49 -2.87 0.95 -2.93
N ILE A 50 -2.95 -0.06 -2.06
CA ILE A 50 -2.28 -0.06 -0.75
C ILE A 50 -0.76 -0.01 -0.92
N ARG A 51 -0.18 -0.79 -1.85
CA ARG A 51 1.26 -0.71 -2.16
C ARG A 51 1.64 0.66 -2.71
N GLY A 52 0.81 1.26 -3.57
CA GLY A 52 1.01 2.61 -4.08
C GLY A 52 1.09 3.63 -2.94
N ARG A 53 0.14 3.59 -2.01
CA ARG A 53 0.13 4.42 -0.80
C ARG A 53 1.37 4.19 0.07
N ILE A 54 1.70 2.94 0.40
CA ILE A 54 2.88 2.64 1.24
C ILE A 54 4.16 3.16 0.57
N THR A 55 4.32 2.91 -0.75
CA THR A 55 5.47 3.42 -1.52
C THR A 55 5.52 4.94 -1.44
N HIS A 56 4.39 5.60 -1.67
CA HIS A 56 4.27 7.04 -1.55
C HIS A 56 4.72 7.47 -0.16
N ASP A 57 4.14 6.96 0.91
CA ASP A 57 4.41 7.43 2.28
C ASP A 57 5.86 7.16 2.73
N VAL A 58 6.48 6.03 2.36
CA VAL A 58 7.90 5.76 2.68
C VAL A 58 8.89 6.53 1.79
N THR A 59 8.47 6.96 0.60
CA THR A 59 9.31 7.82 -0.26
C THR A 59 9.10 9.30 0.02
N TYR A 60 7.89 9.67 0.46
CA TYR A 60 7.45 11.01 0.86
C TYR A 60 7.46 11.20 2.37
N THR A 61 8.28 10.47 3.13
CA THR A 61 8.65 10.80 4.52
C THR A 61 9.24 12.22 4.63
N TRP A 62 9.52 12.85 3.49
CA TRP A 62 9.92 14.23 3.30
C TRP A 62 8.80 15.27 3.25
N CYS A 63 7.53 14.85 3.14
CA CYS A 63 6.38 15.75 3.28
C CYS A 63 6.23 16.30 4.70
N ALA A 64 6.87 15.68 5.71
CA ALA A 64 6.82 16.11 7.10
C ALA A 64 8.16 16.64 7.69
N GLY A 65 9.19 16.96 6.87
CA GLY A 65 10.46 17.52 7.41
C GLY A 65 11.72 17.62 6.51
N VAL A 66 11.58 18.06 5.24
CA VAL A 66 12.56 18.32 4.13
C VAL A 66 14.07 18.52 4.46
N PRO A 67 15.05 17.97 3.67
CA PRO A 67 15.94 18.85 2.86
C PRO A 67 16.50 18.30 1.50
N GLY A 68 15.97 18.75 0.33
CA GLY A 68 16.51 18.48 -1.03
C GLY A 68 15.94 17.35 -1.92
N ALA A 69 14.80 17.58 -2.60
CA ALA A 69 14.58 17.13 -3.98
C ALA A 69 13.48 17.99 -4.61
N ASP A 70 13.83 18.60 -5.73
CA ASP A 70 13.06 19.55 -6.52
C ASP A 70 11.84 18.86 -7.17
N ILE A 71 10.82 18.52 -6.36
CA ILE A 71 9.58 17.92 -6.87
C ILE A 71 8.59 19.06 -7.09
N SER A 72 8.27 19.30 -8.36
CA SER A 72 7.21 20.20 -8.81
C SER A 72 5.96 20.05 -7.95
N THR A 73 5.45 21.17 -7.44
CA THR A 73 4.22 21.33 -6.64
C THR A 73 2.92 20.83 -7.30
N LYS A 74 3.01 20.11 -8.43
CA LYS A 74 1.90 19.42 -9.08
C LYS A 74 1.70 17.98 -8.57
N SER A 75 2.59 17.45 -7.74
CA SER A 75 2.45 16.13 -7.10
C SER A 75 1.45 16.18 -5.94
N PHE A 76 0.18 16.35 -6.33
CA PHE A 76 -1.06 15.87 -5.74
C PHE A 76 -0.97 15.26 -4.33
N TRP A 77 -1.13 16.12 -3.31
CA TRP A 77 -1.54 15.82 -1.92
C TRP A 77 -0.48 15.34 -0.92
N CYS A 78 0.22 16.33 -0.35
CA CYS A 78 0.46 16.38 1.09
C CYS A 78 -0.31 17.61 1.60
N THR A 79 -1.41 17.42 2.34
CA THR A 79 -2.16 18.50 3.02
C THR A 79 -1.52 18.86 4.35
#